data_AF-A0A453GUA2-F1
#
_entry.id   AF-A0A453GUA2-F1
#
_cell.length_a   1.000
_cell.length_b   1.000
_cell.length_c   1.000
_cell.angle_alpha   90.00
_cell.angle_beta   90.00
_cell.angle_gamma   90.00
#
_symmetry.space_group_name_H-M   'P 1'
#
loop_
_entity.id
_entity.type
_entity.pdbx_description
1 polymer ?
#
loop_
_entity_poly.entity_id
_entity_poly.type
_entity_poly.pdbx_seq_one_letter_code
_entity_poly.pdbx_strand_id
1 'polypeptide(L)'
;MLGQFNPDSEAMSTCKKARAKSTSVVSSDRLSSLPPEIKGDILSRLNVEEAVRTSTLSSTWRDAWTNMPKIFLRDGNFARTKFVTLVDMVLSLHKGTVEKFDISGSKTYHDEFGRWMLMLSRRSPRSIIMELKSEPGYRIPSCLFSMGDLEFLHLQNCIISLPLVFQGFKRLTRLSLKSFSSTDMDIQNLISFCPVLSYLELASFEGINHLTVQAPKLKLLYVVGDVEDINFDAPNLEVAALFLDQKAIAHHSDPTALHKESYAKQLVGSLSDIKTLAITGFLLRVSYY
;
A
#
# COMPACT_ATOMS: atom_id res chain seq x y z
N MET A 1 72.89 33.46 -35.56
CA MET A 1 71.69 32.59 -35.64
C MET A 1 70.89 33.09 -36.82
N LEU A 2 71.06 32.49 -38.00
CA LEU A 2 70.10 31.54 -38.62
C LEU A 2 68.71 32.21 -38.79
N GLY A 3 68.15 32.47 -39.95
CA GLY A 3 68.43 32.15 -41.35
C GLY A 3 67.14 32.48 -42.13
N GLN A 4 67.27 33.03 -43.35
CA GLN A 4 66.17 33.38 -44.25
C GLN A 4 65.33 32.16 -44.65
N PHE A 5 64.03 32.32 -44.94
CA PHE A 5 63.35 31.48 -45.95
C PHE A 5 62.19 32.24 -46.64
N ASN A 6 62.19 32.10 -47.96
CA ASN A 6 61.33 32.69 -48.99
C ASN A 6 59.97 31.92 -49.11
N PRO A 7 58.97 32.45 -49.85
CA PRO A 7 57.62 31.90 -49.97
C PRO A 7 57.52 30.85 -51.08
N ASP A 8 56.53 29.95 -50.99
CA ASP A 8 55.95 29.35 -52.17
C ASP A 8 54.48 28.96 -51.95
N SER A 9 53.72 29.29 -52.98
CA SER A 9 52.32 29.01 -53.22
C SER A 9 52.18 27.58 -53.76
N GLU A 10 51.42 26.72 -53.08
CA GLU A 10 50.83 25.54 -53.75
C GLU A 10 49.43 25.26 -53.19
N ALA A 11 48.45 25.53 -54.03
CA ALA A 11 47.06 25.14 -53.84
C ALA A 11 46.90 23.66 -54.18
N MET A 12 46.36 22.83 -53.28
CA MET A 12 45.51 21.71 -53.70
C MET A 12 44.70 21.03 -52.58
N SER A 13 43.40 20.92 -52.86
CA SER A 13 42.47 19.86 -52.48
C SER A 13 42.00 19.75 -51.01
N THR A 14 40.86 20.40 -50.75
CA THR A 14 39.99 20.03 -49.63
C THR A 14 39.22 18.74 -49.97
N CYS A 15 39.66 17.60 -49.44
CA CYS A 15 38.86 16.38 -49.43
C CYS A 15 37.67 16.53 -48.47
N LYS A 16 36.54 17.04 -49.00
CA LYS A 16 35.23 16.93 -48.37
C LYS A 16 34.86 15.45 -48.24
N LYS A 17 35.00 14.87 -47.05
CA LYS A 17 34.42 13.56 -46.74
C LYS A 17 32.91 13.68 -46.85
N ALA A 18 32.36 13.23 -47.97
CA ALA A 18 30.93 13.01 -48.13
C ALA A 18 30.50 11.96 -47.09
N ARG A 19 29.73 12.41 -46.09
CA ARG A 19 29.02 11.51 -45.18
C ARG A 19 27.98 10.79 -46.03
N ALA A 20 28.27 9.56 -46.42
CA ALA A 20 27.28 8.65 -46.99
C ALA A 20 26.10 8.60 -46.00
N LYS A 21 24.98 9.20 -46.39
CA LYS A 21 23.69 8.98 -45.74
C LYS A 21 23.30 7.55 -46.11
N SER A 22 23.73 6.59 -45.33
CA SER A 22 23.01 5.33 -45.25
C SER A 22 21.66 5.68 -44.65
N THR A 23 20.65 5.80 -45.51
CA THR A 23 19.26 5.61 -45.09
C THR A 23 19.12 4.14 -44.72
N SER A 24 19.68 3.74 -43.58
CA SER A 24 19.11 2.61 -42.86
C SER A 24 17.72 3.08 -42.48
N VAL A 25 16.71 2.53 -43.15
CA VAL A 25 15.38 2.46 -42.56
C VAL A 25 15.62 1.65 -41.30
N VAL A 26 15.86 2.34 -40.17
CA VAL A 26 15.84 1.72 -38.86
C VAL A 26 14.40 1.27 -38.74
N SER A 27 14.13 0.02 -39.10
CA SER A 27 12.86 -0.62 -38.84
C SER A 27 12.63 -0.42 -37.35
N SER A 28 11.66 0.43 -37.01
CA SER A 28 11.32 0.69 -35.61
C SER A 28 11.13 -0.67 -34.97
N ASP A 29 11.93 -0.98 -33.96
CA ASP A 29 11.83 -2.27 -33.31
C ASP A 29 10.39 -2.45 -32.80
N ARG A 30 9.89 -3.69 -32.83
CA ARG A 30 8.48 -3.97 -32.53
C ARG A 30 8.07 -3.44 -31.15
N LEU A 31 9.01 -3.35 -30.21
CA LEU A 31 8.79 -2.88 -28.84
C LEU A 31 8.67 -1.36 -28.77
N SER A 32 9.47 -0.63 -29.54
CA SER A 32 9.45 0.83 -29.67
C SER A 32 8.17 1.32 -30.32
N SER A 33 7.57 0.52 -31.21
CA SER A 33 6.28 0.82 -31.85
C SER A 33 5.04 0.63 -30.96
N LEU A 34 5.20 0.02 -29.77
CA LEU A 34 4.06 -0.21 -28.87
C LEU A 34 3.47 1.12 -28.35
N PRO A 35 2.13 1.19 -28.19
CA PRO A 35 1.49 2.31 -27.52
C PRO A 35 2.01 2.52 -26.10
N PRO A 36 1.99 3.77 -25.58
CA PRO A 36 2.45 4.08 -24.22
C PRO A 36 1.79 3.24 -23.13
N GLU A 37 0.50 2.92 -23.29
CA GLU A 37 -0.30 2.15 -22.35
C GLU A 37 0.21 0.70 -22.26
N ILE A 38 0.47 0.08 -23.41
CA ILE A 38 1.00 -1.29 -23.48
C ILE A 38 2.42 -1.34 -22.91
N LYS A 39 3.25 -0.30 -23.14
CA LYS A 39 4.56 -0.22 -22.50
C LYS A 39 4.42 -0.06 -20.99
N GLY A 40 3.49 0.77 -20.53
CA GLY A 40 3.14 0.91 -19.11
C GLY A 40 2.74 -0.41 -18.48
N ASP A 41 1.89 -1.19 -19.15
CA ASP A 41 1.46 -2.52 -18.71
C ASP A 41 2.61 -3.52 -18.63
N ILE A 42 3.52 -3.51 -19.61
CA ILE A 42 4.72 -4.36 -19.58
C ILE A 42 5.59 -3.97 -18.38
N LEU A 43 5.85 -2.68 -18.20
CA LEU A 43 6.68 -2.17 -17.11
C LEU A 43 6.02 -2.34 -15.73
N SER A 44 4.69 -2.42 -15.66
CA SER A 44 3.95 -2.69 -14.42
C SER A 44 4.25 -4.06 -13.79
N ARG A 45 5.00 -4.92 -14.49
CA ARG A 45 5.50 -6.21 -13.98
C ARG A 45 6.86 -6.10 -13.28
N LEU A 46 7.49 -4.93 -13.36
CA LEU A 46 8.80 -4.63 -12.78
C LEU A 46 8.63 -3.71 -11.57
N ASN A 47 9.66 -3.64 -10.72
CA ASN A 47 9.73 -2.53 -9.78
C ASN A 47 10.06 -1.22 -10.51
N VAL A 48 9.77 -0.08 -9.87
CA VAL A 48 9.99 1.23 -10.50
C VAL A 48 11.44 1.43 -10.92
N GLU A 49 12.41 0.97 -10.14
CA GLU A 49 13.83 1.14 -10.46
C GLU A 49 14.17 0.46 -11.79
N GLU A 50 13.76 -0.79 -11.96
CA GLU A 50 13.91 -1.54 -13.20
C GLU A 50 13.18 -0.89 -14.36
N ALA A 51 11.95 -0.42 -14.13
CA ALA A 51 11.17 0.27 -15.15
C ALA A 51 11.85 1.56 -15.62
N VAL A 52 12.39 2.37 -14.71
CA VAL A 52 13.13 3.59 -15.04
C VAL A 52 14.45 3.26 -15.76
N ARG A 53 15.12 2.14 -15.47
CA ARG A 53 16.33 1.74 -16.23
C ARG A 53 16.03 1.49 -17.71
N THR A 54 14.81 1.06 -18.05
CA THR A 54 14.40 0.88 -19.46
C THR A 54 14.37 2.19 -20.24
N SER A 55 14.39 3.35 -19.57
CA SER A 55 14.48 4.67 -20.21
C SER A 55 15.73 4.87 -21.07
N THR A 56 16.74 4.02 -20.90
CA THR A 56 17.98 4.01 -21.69
C THR A 56 17.86 3.24 -23.02
N LEU A 57 16.82 2.41 -23.20
CA LEU A 57 16.67 1.54 -24.37
C LEU A 57 16.38 2.32 -25.66
N SER A 58 15.49 3.32 -25.59
CA SER A 58 15.21 4.22 -26.71
C SER A 58 14.49 5.49 -26.25
N SER A 59 14.34 6.47 -27.15
CA SER A 59 13.53 7.67 -26.90
C SER A 59 12.08 7.36 -26.55
N THR A 60 11.50 6.28 -27.09
CA THR A 60 10.10 5.90 -26.85
C THR A 60 9.89 5.16 -25.52
N TRP A 61 10.97 4.62 -24.94
CA TRP A 61 10.96 3.97 -23.63
C TRP A 61 11.34 4.92 -22.49
N ARG A 62 11.92 6.09 -22.83
CA ARG A 62 12.37 7.12 -21.88
C ARG A 62 11.33 7.46 -20.80
N ASP A 63 10.08 7.67 -21.20
CA ASP A 63 9.00 8.07 -20.30
C ASP A 63 7.93 6.97 -20.14
N ALA A 64 8.16 5.76 -20.64
CA ALA A 64 7.16 4.70 -20.65
C ALA A 64 6.68 4.33 -19.24
N TRP A 65 7.59 4.37 -18.26
CA TRP A 65 7.28 4.10 -16.85
C TRP A 65 6.25 5.09 -16.26
N THR A 66 6.09 6.29 -16.83
CA THR A 66 5.11 7.28 -16.36
C THR A 66 3.65 6.89 -16.61
N ASN A 67 3.40 5.83 -17.38
CA ASN A 67 2.06 5.29 -17.66
C ASN A 67 1.81 3.92 -17.01
N MET A 68 2.62 3.51 -16.03
CA MET A 68 2.45 2.24 -15.33
C MET A 68 1.20 2.23 -14.43
N PRO A 69 0.20 1.37 -14.67
CA PRO A 69 -0.98 1.29 -13.80
C PRO A 69 -0.67 0.74 -12.41
N LYS A 70 0.45 0.01 -12.25
CA LYS A 70 0.87 -0.56 -10.97
C LYS A 70 2.26 -0.07 -10.63
N ILE A 71 2.38 0.57 -9.48
CA ILE A 71 3.62 1.18 -8.99
C ILE A 71 4.10 0.37 -7.79
N PHE A 72 5.29 -0.21 -7.92
CA PHE A 72 5.95 -0.98 -6.86
C PHE A 72 7.26 -0.29 -6.44
N LEU A 73 7.29 0.19 -5.21
CA LEU A 73 8.41 0.91 -4.62
C LEU A 73 8.92 0.14 -3.40
N ARG A 74 10.21 -0.16 -3.39
CA ARG A 74 10.89 -0.87 -2.30
C ARG A 74 12.16 -0.12 -1.97
N ASP A 75 12.36 0.20 -0.69
CA ASP A 75 13.56 0.95 -0.31
C ASP A 75 14.84 0.12 -0.43
N GLY A 76 14.77 -1.20 -0.18
CA GLY A 76 15.90 -2.13 -0.28
C GLY A 76 17.19 -1.53 0.27
N ASN A 77 18.23 -1.56 -0.57
CA ASN A 77 19.56 -1.02 -0.23
C ASN A 77 19.71 0.48 -0.56
N PHE A 78 18.65 1.18 -0.98
CA PHE A 78 18.73 2.62 -1.21
C PHE A 78 19.03 3.36 0.09
N ALA A 79 19.93 4.35 0.00
CA ALA A 79 19.97 5.41 1.00
C ALA A 79 18.59 6.07 1.09
N ARG A 80 18.14 6.41 2.31
CA ARG A 80 16.82 7.01 2.56
C ARG A 80 16.52 8.17 1.62
N THR A 81 17.46 9.09 1.45
CA THR A 81 17.31 10.27 0.59
C THR A 81 17.07 9.90 -0.87
N LYS A 82 17.79 8.89 -1.40
CA LYS A 82 17.59 8.40 -2.77
C LYS A 82 16.20 7.79 -2.95
N PHE A 83 15.73 7.01 -1.97
CA PHE A 83 14.39 6.45 -2.01
C PHE A 83 13.33 7.55 -1.97
N VAL A 84 13.48 8.55 -1.09
CA VAL A 84 12.57 9.70 -1.04
C VAL A 84 12.52 10.43 -2.38
N THR A 85 13.67 10.74 -2.97
CA THR A 85 13.74 11.37 -4.30
C THR A 85 13.07 10.51 -5.37
N LEU A 86 13.24 9.18 -5.33
CA LEU A 86 12.60 8.26 -6.26
C LEU A 86 11.07 8.31 -6.13
N VAL A 87 10.54 8.19 -4.92
CA VAL A 87 9.09 8.24 -4.66
C VAL A 87 8.51 9.58 -5.11
N ASP A 88 9.19 10.68 -4.80
CA ASP A 88 8.78 12.03 -5.18
C ASP A 88 8.74 12.23 -6.69
N MET A 89 9.79 11.78 -7.38
CA MET A 89 9.87 11.80 -8.82
C MET A 89 8.74 10.98 -9.44
N VAL A 90 8.49 9.78 -8.93
CA VAL A 90 7.45 8.88 -9.45
C VAL A 90 6.07 9.50 -9.32
N LEU A 91 5.69 9.93 -8.12
CA LEU A 91 4.37 10.51 -7.87
C LEU A 91 4.16 11.83 -8.62
N SER A 92 5.22 12.62 -8.81
CA SER A 92 5.15 13.90 -9.52
C SER A 92 5.07 13.74 -11.04
N LEU A 93 5.85 12.83 -11.62
CA LEU A 93 5.96 12.67 -13.08
C LEU A 93 4.98 11.65 -13.66
N HIS A 94 4.27 10.89 -12.83
CA HIS A 94 3.28 9.94 -13.31
C HIS A 94 2.19 10.64 -14.13
N LYS A 95 1.88 10.11 -15.31
CA LYS A 95 0.90 10.68 -16.26
C LYS A 95 -0.34 9.80 -16.39
N GLY A 96 -0.20 8.49 -16.20
CA GLY A 96 -1.28 7.53 -16.30
C GLY A 96 -2.20 7.49 -15.09
N THR A 97 -3.18 6.58 -15.16
CA THR A 97 -4.00 6.19 -14.03
C THR A 97 -3.21 5.23 -13.15
N VAL A 98 -3.18 5.49 -11.84
CA VAL A 98 -2.61 4.55 -10.87
C VAL A 98 -3.73 3.63 -10.40
N GLU A 99 -3.69 2.36 -10.78
CA GLU A 99 -4.62 1.35 -10.27
C GLU A 99 -4.17 0.80 -8.92
N LYS A 100 -2.87 0.51 -8.80
CA LYS A 100 -2.26 -0.04 -7.59
C LYS A 100 -1.00 0.74 -7.22
N PHE A 101 -0.94 1.15 -5.97
CA PHE A 101 0.24 1.75 -5.36
C PHE A 101 0.72 0.89 -4.20
N ASP A 102 1.97 0.44 -4.27
CA ASP A 102 2.56 -0.49 -3.32
C ASP A 102 3.94 0.01 -2.94
N ILE A 103 4.09 0.45 -1.70
CA ILE A 103 5.34 0.99 -1.16
C ILE A 103 5.72 0.22 0.11
N SER A 104 6.98 -0.20 0.19
CA SER A 104 7.52 -0.72 1.44
C SER A 104 8.94 -0.25 1.70
N GLY A 105 9.27 -0.15 2.99
CA GLY A 105 10.56 0.35 3.41
C GLY A 105 10.88 0.08 4.87
N SER A 106 12.15 -0.26 5.11
CA SER A 106 12.70 -0.59 6.43
C SER A 106 13.19 0.63 7.23
N LYS A 107 13.27 1.79 6.59
CA LYS A 107 13.69 3.07 7.18
C LYS A 107 12.47 3.93 7.55
N THR A 108 12.70 5.02 8.27
CA THR A 108 11.66 5.95 8.72
C THR A 108 11.37 7.05 7.68
N TYR A 109 10.09 7.27 7.36
CA TYR A 109 9.60 8.20 6.33
C TYR A 109 8.47 9.13 6.85
N HIS A 110 8.56 9.53 8.12
CA HIS A 110 7.52 10.32 8.82
C HIS A 110 7.18 11.62 8.12
N ASP A 111 8.21 12.37 7.77
CA ASP A 111 8.06 13.70 7.20
C ASP A 111 7.51 13.65 5.77
N GLU A 112 7.74 12.53 5.07
CA GLU A 112 7.33 12.35 3.69
C GLU A 112 5.94 11.71 3.55
N PHE A 113 5.52 10.89 4.52
CA PHE A 113 4.26 10.13 4.45
C PHE A 113 3.07 11.00 4.10
N GLY A 114 2.88 12.11 4.82
CA GLY A 114 1.76 13.02 4.58
C GLY A 114 1.77 13.64 3.17
N ARG A 115 2.98 13.98 2.68
CA ARG A 115 3.17 14.54 1.34
C ARG A 115 2.95 13.49 0.25
N TRP A 116 3.45 12.27 0.42
CA TRP A 116 3.20 11.16 -0.50
C TRP A 116 1.72 10.84 -0.58
N MET A 117 1.02 10.84 0.56
CA MET A 117 -0.41 10.61 0.61
C MET A 117 -1.21 11.70 -0.12
N LEU A 118 -0.83 12.96 0.05
CA LEU A 118 -1.42 14.07 -0.70
C LEU A 118 -1.18 13.98 -2.21
N MET A 119 -0.01 13.53 -2.65
CA MET A 119 0.25 13.33 -4.07
C MET A 119 -0.54 12.14 -4.62
N LEU A 120 -0.66 11.06 -3.83
CA LEU A 120 -1.39 9.87 -4.22
C LEU A 120 -2.90 10.10 -4.29
N SER A 121 -3.47 10.91 -3.40
CA SER A 121 -4.92 11.22 -3.38
C SER A 121 -5.40 11.87 -4.68
N ARG A 122 -4.53 12.63 -5.35
CA ARG A 122 -4.81 13.24 -6.66
C ARG A 122 -4.95 12.21 -7.79
N ARG A 123 -4.49 10.98 -7.56
CA ARG A 123 -4.57 9.86 -8.51
C ARG A 123 -5.67 8.85 -8.14
N SER A 124 -6.11 8.86 -6.88
CA SER A 124 -7.21 8.04 -6.34
C SER A 124 -7.11 6.55 -6.74
N PRO A 125 -6.01 5.86 -6.36
CA PRO A 125 -5.81 4.47 -6.75
C PRO A 125 -6.84 3.54 -6.14
N ARG A 126 -7.11 2.42 -6.82
CA ARG A 126 -8.03 1.39 -6.34
C ARG A 126 -7.40 0.51 -5.27
N SER A 127 -6.07 0.38 -5.25
CA SER A 127 -5.36 -0.40 -4.26
C SER A 127 -4.17 0.36 -3.70
N ILE A 128 -4.09 0.44 -2.37
CA ILE A 128 -2.98 1.03 -1.63
C ILE A 128 -2.43 -0.01 -0.68
N ILE A 129 -1.12 -0.25 -0.75
CA ILE A 129 -0.37 -1.07 0.19
C ILE A 129 0.81 -0.22 0.68
N MET A 130 0.86 0.06 1.98
CA MET A 130 1.96 0.80 2.60
C MET A 130 2.52 0.04 3.79
N GLU A 131 3.74 -0.48 3.63
CA GLU A 131 4.50 -1.21 4.64
C GLU A 131 5.78 -0.43 4.97
N LEU A 132 5.63 0.69 5.69
CA LEU A 132 6.72 1.58 6.05
C LEU A 132 7.03 1.43 7.55
N LYS A 133 8.30 1.23 7.91
CA LYS A 133 8.71 1.18 9.33
C LYS A 133 8.47 2.53 10.00
N SER A 134 7.87 2.55 11.19
CA SER A 134 7.57 3.80 11.92
C SER A 134 7.59 3.60 13.43
N GLU A 135 8.34 4.43 14.15
CA GLU A 135 8.22 4.58 15.60
C GLU A 135 8.35 6.08 15.96
N PRO A 136 7.30 6.75 16.46
CA PRO A 136 5.91 6.28 16.63
C PRO A 136 5.20 6.00 15.28
N GLY A 137 3.94 5.56 15.26
CA GLY A 137 3.18 5.32 14.02
C GLY A 137 2.87 6.60 13.20
N TYR A 138 2.65 6.45 11.89
CA TYR A 138 2.29 7.55 10.99
C TYR A 138 0.83 7.96 11.15
N ARG A 139 0.54 9.26 11.36
CA ARG A 139 -0.85 9.75 11.33
C ARG A 139 -1.38 9.75 9.90
N ILE A 140 -2.51 9.06 9.69
CA ILE A 140 -3.16 9.02 8.38
C ILE A 140 -3.75 10.40 8.05
N PRO A 141 -3.34 11.04 6.93
CA PRO A 141 -3.95 12.31 6.51
C PRO A 141 -5.39 12.13 6.03
N SER A 142 -6.20 13.18 6.21
CA SER A 142 -7.62 13.17 5.82
C SER A 142 -7.85 12.88 4.33
N CYS A 143 -6.88 13.19 3.46
CA CYS A 143 -6.98 12.95 2.02
C CYS A 143 -7.09 11.47 1.65
N LEU A 144 -6.64 10.53 2.50
CA LEU A 144 -6.87 9.09 2.29
C LEU A 144 -8.36 8.77 2.38
N PHE A 145 -9.05 9.31 3.38
CA PHE A 145 -10.46 9.05 3.65
C PHE A 145 -11.42 9.64 2.60
N SER A 146 -10.91 10.44 1.67
CA SER A 146 -11.65 10.97 0.52
C SER A 146 -11.50 10.15 -0.76
N MET A 147 -10.70 9.06 -0.77
CA MET A 147 -10.47 8.22 -1.95
C MET A 147 -11.66 7.27 -2.18
N GLY A 148 -12.67 7.73 -2.92
CA GLY A 148 -13.94 7.01 -3.10
C GLY A 148 -13.85 5.70 -3.91
N ASP A 149 -12.82 5.56 -4.76
CA ASP A 149 -12.62 4.39 -5.63
C ASP A 149 -11.77 3.28 -5.01
N LEU A 150 -11.38 3.43 -3.74
CA LEU A 150 -10.52 2.49 -3.05
C LEU A 150 -11.23 1.14 -2.84
N GLU A 151 -10.63 0.08 -3.38
CA GLU A 151 -11.11 -1.31 -3.33
C GLU A 151 -10.29 -2.17 -2.36
N PHE A 152 -9.00 -1.85 -2.18
CA PHE A 152 -8.09 -2.51 -1.24
C PHE A 152 -7.20 -1.51 -0.52
N LEU A 153 -7.22 -1.54 0.81
CA LEU A 153 -6.34 -0.76 1.68
C LEU A 153 -5.56 -1.70 2.60
N HIS A 154 -4.23 -1.64 2.50
CA HIS A 154 -3.31 -2.23 3.47
C HIS A 154 -2.40 -1.15 4.04
N LEU A 155 -2.38 -1.00 5.36
CA LEU A 155 -1.50 -0.07 6.07
C LEU A 155 -0.83 -0.77 7.24
N GLN A 156 0.45 -0.45 7.44
CA GLN A 156 1.21 -0.87 8.60
C GLN A 156 1.82 0.33 9.34
N ASN A 157 1.93 0.25 10.67
CA ASN A 157 2.57 1.25 11.53
C ASN A 157 1.87 2.62 11.48
N CYS A 158 0.54 2.65 11.54
CA CYS A 158 -0.27 3.87 11.38
C CYS A 158 -1.12 4.21 12.61
N ILE A 159 -1.46 5.50 12.74
CA ILE A 159 -2.41 6.02 13.72
C ILE A 159 -3.65 6.46 12.95
N ILE A 160 -4.78 5.84 13.26
CA ILE A 160 -6.09 6.07 12.65
C ILE A 160 -6.87 7.04 13.54
N SER A 161 -7.32 8.13 12.94
CA SER A 161 -8.28 9.06 13.55
C SER A 161 -9.19 9.53 12.44
N LEU A 162 -10.48 9.18 12.50
CA LEU A 162 -11.38 9.48 11.39
C LEU A 162 -11.77 10.96 11.39
N PRO A 163 -11.79 11.61 10.22
CA PRO A 163 -12.37 12.93 10.12
C PRO A 163 -13.90 12.84 10.30
N LEU A 164 -14.50 13.83 10.97
CA LEU A 164 -15.96 13.89 11.20
C LEU A 164 -16.80 13.80 9.91
N VAL A 165 -16.22 14.24 8.78
CA VAL A 165 -16.87 14.22 7.46
C VAL A 165 -16.72 12.88 6.74
N PHE A 166 -16.08 11.87 7.33
CA PHE A 166 -15.86 10.58 6.71
C PHE A 166 -17.19 9.89 6.38
N GLN A 167 -17.44 9.69 5.08
CA GLN A 167 -18.66 9.05 4.59
C GLN A 167 -18.48 7.55 4.31
N GLY A 168 -17.30 6.98 4.59
CA GLY A 168 -17.02 5.58 4.28
C GLY A 168 -16.39 5.33 2.92
N PHE A 169 -15.70 4.20 2.80
CA PHE A 169 -15.20 3.70 1.52
C PHE A 169 -16.23 2.79 0.86
N LYS A 170 -16.99 3.32 -0.10
CA LYS A 170 -18.14 2.62 -0.70
C LYS A 170 -17.77 1.42 -1.58
N ARG A 171 -16.51 1.34 -2.02
CA ARG A 171 -15.99 0.29 -2.91
C ARG A 171 -14.97 -0.62 -2.22
N LEU A 172 -14.65 -0.39 -0.93
CA LEU A 172 -13.60 -1.11 -0.22
C LEU A 172 -14.06 -2.54 0.09
N THR A 173 -13.41 -3.49 -0.56
CA THR A 173 -13.69 -4.93 -0.40
C THR A 173 -12.73 -5.61 0.56
N ARG A 174 -11.54 -5.04 0.74
CA ARG A 174 -10.47 -5.58 1.58
C ARG A 174 -9.83 -4.48 2.42
N LEU A 175 -9.80 -4.67 3.73
CA LEU A 175 -9.10 -3.81 4.68
C LEU A 175 -8.11 -4.66 5.47
N SER A 176 -6.85 -4.25 5.50
CA SER A 176 -5.80 -4.89 6.30
C SER A 176 -5.01 -3.81 7.04
N LEU A 177 -5.05 -3.85 8.36
CA LEU A 177 -4.37 -2.91 9.24
C LEU A 177 -3.46 -3.69 10.18
N LYS A 178 -2.17 -3.37 10.17
CA LYS A 178 -1.16 -4.04 10.99
C LYS A 178 -0.39 -3.02 11.82
N SER A 179 -0.05 -3.35 13.07
CA SER A 179 0.76 -2.47 13.92
C SER A 179 0.17 -1.06 13.99
N PHE A 180 -1.11 -0.92 14.37
CA PHE A 180 -1.82 0.35 14.27
C PHE A 180 -2.44 0.79 15.60
N SER A 181 -2.69 2.08 15.77
CA SER A 181 -3.50 2.58 16.90
C SER A 181 -4.74 3.31 16.42
N SER A 182 -5.82 3.18 17.18
CA SER A 182 -7.12 3.79 16.90
C SER A 182 -7.91 3.88 18.20
N THR A 183 -8.98 4.67 18.22
CA THR A 183 -10.02 4.54 19.24
C THR A 183 -11.02 3.46 18.84
N ASP A 184 -11.76 2.90 19.81
CA ASP A 184 -12.91 2.01 19.58
C ASP A 184 -13.90 2.63 18.57
N MET A 185 -14.25 3.90 18.77
CA MET A 185 -15.21 4.62 17.92
C MET A 185 -14.70 4.73 16.47
N ASP A 186 -13.43 5.13 16.28
CA ASP A 186 -12.86 5.31 14.94
C ASP A 186 -12.76 3.99 14.18
N ILE A 187 -12.31 2.91 14.82
CA ILE A 187 -12.17 1.62 14.11
C ILE A 187 -13.54 1.03 13.76
N GLN A 188 -14.51 1.15 14.67
CA GLN A 188 -15.89 0.69 14.43
C GLN A 188 -16.53 1.46 13.29
N ASN A 189 -16.41 2.80 13.27
CA ASN A 189 -16.92 3.64 12.18
C ASN A 189 -16.19 3.37 10.85
N LEU A 190 -14.89 3.09 10.88
CA LEU A 190 -14.14 2.74 9.67
C LEU A 190 -14.71 1.47 9.02
N ILE A 191 -14.97 0.43 9.83
CA ILE A 191 -15.50 -0.85 9.38
C ILE A 191 -16.95 -0.70 8.92
N SER A 192 -17.82 -0.11 9.75
CA SER A 192 -19.26 -0.01 9.48
C SER A 192 -19.58 0.86 8.26
N PHE A 193 -18.73 1.82 7.94
CA PHE A 193 -18.92 2.69 6.77
C PHE A 193 -18.35 2.09 5.47
N CYS A 194 -17.88 0.84 5.48
CA CYS A 194 -17.45 0.08 4.31
C CYS A 194 -18.48 -1.02 3.93
N PRO A 195 -19.57 -0.68 3.23
CA PRO A 195 -20.73 -1.57 3.06
C PRO A 195 -20.49 -2.82 2.18
N VAL A 196 -19.36 -2.87 1.47
CA VAL A 196 -18.97 -3.99 0.58
C VAL A 196 -17.73 -4.74 1.08
N LEU A 197 -17.33 -4.50 2.33
CA LEU A 197 -16.17 -5.14 2.93
C LEU A 197 -16.39 -6.66 3.02
N SER A 198 -15.48 -7.42 2.40
CA SER A 198 -15.52 -8.89 2.33
C SER A 198 -14.36 -9.57 3.05
N TYR A 199 -13.26 -8.84 3.26
CA TYR A 199 -12.07 -9.28 3.97
C TYR A 199 -11.62 -8.19 4.95
N LEU A 200 -11.42 -8.57 6.21
CA LEU A 200 -10.92 -7.71 7.28
C LEU A 200 -9.76 -8.40 8.00
N GLU A 201 -8.62 -7.73 8.07
CA GLU A 201 -7.46 -8.14 8.86
C GLU A 201 -7.06 -7.01 9.80
N LEU A 202 -7.06 -7.27 11.10
CA LEU A 202 -6.59 -6.36 12.14
C LEU A 202 -5.53 -7.07 12.96
N ALA A 203 -4.29 -6.57 12.96
CA ALA A 203 -3.19 -7.22 13.67
C ALA A 203 -2.36 -6.23 14.47
N SER A 204 -1.98 -6.61 15.69
CA SER A 204 -1.10 -5.86 16.59
C SER A 204 -1.54 -4.40 16.75
N PHE A 205 -2.65 -4.18 17.44
CA PHE A 205 -3.21 -2.84 17.60
C PHE A 205 -3.22 -2.34 19.03
N GLU A 206 -3.28 -1.01 19.18
CA GLU A 206 -3.33 -0.30 20.47
C GLU A 206 -4.52 0.67 20.51
N GLY A 207 -5.05 0.91 21.71
CA GLY A 207 -6.15 1.87 21.94
C GLY A 207 -7.55 1.34 21.63
N ILE A 208 -7.65 0.06 21.26
CA ILE A 208 -8.92 -0.64 21.02
C ILE A 208 -9.17 -1.60 22.17
N ASN A 209 -10.18 -1.32 22.99
CA ASN A 209 -10.60 -2.18 24.09
C ASN A 209 -11.85 -2.98 23.71
N HIS A 210 -12.78 -2.35 22.98
CA HIS A 210 -14.04 -2.98 22.55
C HIS A 210 -14.16 -2.95 21.02
N LEU A 211 -14.06 -4.11 20.38
CA LEU A 211 -14.13 -4.23 18.93
C LEU A 211 -15.51 -4.71 18.49
N THR A 212 -16.31 -3.83 17.88
CA THR A 212 -17.54 -4.21 17.19
C THR A 212 -17.33 -4.24 15.69
N VAL A 213 -17.56 -5.40 15.07
CA VAL A 213 -17.43 -5.59 13.62
C VAL A 213 -18.83 -5.62 13.00
N GLN A 214 -19.28 -4.46 12.51
CA GLN A 214 -20.50 -4.31 11.72
C GLN A 214 -20.15 -4.33 10.24
N ALA A 215 -20.25 -5.51 9.60
CA ALA A 215 -19.85 -5.67 8.21
C ALA A 215 -20.70 -6.78 7.55
N PRO A 216 -21.87 -6.43 6.98
CA PRO A 216 -22.84 -7.44 6.55
C PRO A 216 -22.36 -8.32 5.40
N LYS A 217 -21.39 -7.87 4.59
CA LYS A 217 -20.81 -8.65 3.48
C LYS A 217 -19.48 -9.31 3.82
N LEU A 218 -19.04 -9.24 5.09
CA LEU A 218 -17.76 -9.77 5.51
C LEU A 218 -17.79 -11.29 5.43
N LYS A 219 -16.76 -11.87 4.80
CA LYS A 219 -16.61 -13.32 4.64
C LYS A 219 -15.40 -13.86 5.39
N LEU A 220 -14.32 -13.08 5.42
CA LEU A 220 -13.05 -13.48 5.99
C LEU A 220 -12.62 -12.45 7.03
N LEU A 221 -12.40 -12.90 8.25
CA LEU A 221 -11.94 -12.10 9.36
C LEU A 221 -10.67 -12.69 9.97
N TYR A 222 -9.69 -11.84 10.19
CA TYR A 222 -8.48 -12.16 10.94
C TYR A 222 -8.21 -11.07 11.97
N VAL A 223 -8.15 -11.44 13.25
CA VAL A 223 -7.85 -10.53 14.35
C VAL A 223 -6.71 -11.10 15.18
N VAL A 224 -5.63 -10.34 15.36
CA VAL A 224 -4.51 -10.67 16.24
C VAL A 224 -4.23 -9.47 17.14
N GLY A 225 -4.31 -9.64 18.44
CA GLY A 225 -4.03 -8.56 19.39
C GLY A 225 -4.91 -8.64 20.62
N ASP A 226 -4.77 -7.63 21.48
CA ASP A 226 -5.39 -7.64 22.80
C ASP A 226 -6.70 -6.84 22.72
N VAL A 227 -7.82 -7.46 23.08
CA VAL A 227 -9.14 -6.80 23.23
C VAL A 227 -9.83 -7.31 24.49
N GLU A 228 -10.58 -6.43 25.15
CA GLU A 228 -11.39 -6.80 26.31
C GLU A 228 -12.71 -7.45 25.87
N ASP A 229 -13.34 -6.89 24.83
CA ASP A 229 -14.59 -7.38 24.27
C ASP A 229 -14.58 -7.35 22.74
N ILE A 230 -15.26 -8.32 22.12
CA ILE A 230 -15.43 -8.41 20.68
C ILE A 230 -16.85 -8.86 20.33
N ASN A 231 -17.53 -8.06 19.50
CA ASN A 231 -18.88 -8.33 19.03
C ASN A 231 -18.94 -8.34 17.50
N PHE A 232 -19.78 -9.22 16.96
CA PHE A 232 -19.92 -9.42 15.52
C PHE A 232 -21.35 -9.20 15.06
N ASP A 233 -21.51 -8.27 14.14
CA ASP A 233 -22.68 -8.12 13.28
C ASP A 233 -22.22 -8.30 11.82
N ALA A 234 -21.93 -9.56 11.50
CA ALA A 234 -21.39 -10.00 10.22
C ALA A 234 -22.07 -11.32 9.80
N PRO A 235 -23.36 -11.30 9.41
CA PRO A 235 -24.15 -12.50 9.13
C PRO A 235 -23.58 -13.40 8.02
N ASN A 236 -22.77 -12.87 7.10
CA ASN A 236 -22.18 -13.63 6.00
C ASN A 236 -20.75 -14.13 6.29
N LEU A 237 -20.32 -14.11 7.55
CA LEU A 237 -18.96 -14.47 7.94
C LEU A 237 -18.71 -15.98 7.75
N GLU A 238 -17.80 -16.33 6.83
CA GLU A 238 -17.50 -17.72 6.50
C GLU A 238 -16.30 -18.25 7.30
N VAL A 239 -15.26 -17.41 7.48
CA VAL A 239 -14.04 -17.77 8.21
C VAL A 239 -13.68 -16.66 9.17
N ALA A 240 -13.45 -17.03 10.43
CA ALA A 240 -12.89 -16.15 11.45
C ALA A 240 -11.68 -16.81 12.11
N ALA A 241 -10.58 -16.06 12.22
CA ALA A 241 -9.41 -16.45 12.97
C ALA A 241 -9.04 -15.37 13.98
N LEU A 242 -9.16 -15.70 15.27
CA LEU A 242 -8.96 -14.79 16.39
C LEU A 242 -7.80 -15.31 17.24
N PHE A 243 -6.72 -14.53 17.29
CA PHE A 243 -5.53 -14.79 18.11
C PHE A 243 -5.43 -13.67 19.14
N LEU A 244 -6.15 -13.82 20.24
CA LEU A 244 -6.25 -12.78 21.27
C LEU A 244 -5.38 -13.21 22.45
N ASP A 245 -4.38 -12.41 22.80
CA ASP A 245 -3.57 -12.64 24.00
C ASP A 245 -4.10 -11.70 25.10
N GLN A 246 -4.38 -12.22 26.28
CA GLN A 246 -4.60 -11.35 27.43
C GLN A 246 -3.24 -11.18 28.09
N LYS A 247 -2.61 -10.01 27.93
CA LYS A 247 -1.68 -9.57 28.96
C LYS A 247 -2.46 -9.51 30.27
N ALA A 248 -2.19 -10.51 31.11
CA ALA A 248 -2.79 -10.68 32.41
C ALA A 248 -2.81 -9.35 33.17
N ILE A 249 -3.97 -9.03 33.71
CA ILE A 249 -4.15 -8.18 34.89
C ILE A 249 -3.28 -8.81 36.00
N ALA A 250 -1.98 -8.52 36.00
CA ALA A 250 -1.02 -9.06 36.97
C ALA A 250 -0.70 -8.06 38.08
N HIS A 251 -1.29 -6.85 38.04
CA HIS A 251 -1.15 -5.89 39.11
C HIS A 251 -2.55 -5.36 39.46
N HIS A 252 -3.06 -5.83 40.58
CA HIS A 252 -4.29 -5.42 41.27
C HIS A 252 -5.58 -6.25 41.00
N SER A 253 -5.65 -7.34 41.78
CA SER A 253 -6.80 -7.73 42.63
C SER A 253 -7.97 -8.55 42.05
N ASP A 254 -8.35 -9.55 42.86
CA ASP A 254 -9.63 -10.24 43.03
C ASP A 254 -9.92 -11.56 42.25
N PRO A 255 -10.15 -12.72 42.92
CA PRO A 255 -10.37 -14.02 42.27
C PRO A 255 -11.75 -14.25 41.63
N THR A 256 -12.62 -13.24 41.54
CA THR A 256 -14.07 -13.43 41.22
C THR A 256 -14.52 -12.88 39.87
N ALA A 257 -13.63 -12.48 38.96
CA ALA A 257 -14.03 -12.05 37.61
C ALA A 257 -14.38 -13.24 36.68
N LEU A 258 -15.55 -13.82 36.95
CA LEU A 258 -16.28 -14.78 36.12
C LEU A 258 -16.84 -14.09 34.87
N HIS A 259 -15.99 -13.61 33.95
CA HIS A 259 -16.42 -13.04 32.66
C HIS A 259 -15.97 -13.87 31.44
N LYS A 260 -15.25 -14.96 31.67
CA LYS A 260 -14.60 -15.77 30.61
C LYS A 260 -15.57 -16.66 29.81
N GLU A 261 -16.73 -17.02 30.37
CA GLU A 261 -17.72 -17.88 29.70
C GLU A 261 -18.69 -17.14 28.75
N SER A 262 -18.79 -15.81 28.88
CA SER A 262 -19.77 -14.99 28.14
C SER A 262 -19.38 -14.78 26.69
N TYR A 263 -18.09 -14.51 26.42
CA TYR A 263 -17.62 -14.10 25.09
C TYR A 263 -17.75 -15.21 24.04
N ALA A 264 -17.34 -16.44 24.38
CA ALA A 264 -17.46 -17.57 23.46
C ALA A 264 -18.93 -17.91 23.12
N LYS A 265 -19.85 -17.73 24.07
CA LYS A 265 -21.29 -17.99 23.83
C LYS A 265 -21.92 -16.92 22.95
N GLN A 266 -21.58 -15.65 23.13
CA GLN A 266 -22.05 -14.56 22.27
C GLN A 266 -21.52 -14.72 20.84
N LEU A 267 -20.24 -15.13 20.70
CA LEU A 267 -19.60 -15.43 19.42
C LEU A 267 -20.29 -16.57 18.66
N VAL A 268 -20.57 -17.67 19.35
CA VAL A 268 -21.21 -18.84 18.73
C VAL A 268 -22.70 -18.60 18.46
N GLY A 269 -23.37 -17.77 19.27
CA GLY A 269 -24.79 -17.45 19.12
C GLY A 269 -25.10 -16.53 17.93
N SER A 270 -24.20 -15.62 17.55
CA SER A 270 -24.41 -14.68 16.45
C SER A 270 -23.94 -15.19 15.07
N LEU A 271 -23.21 -16.29 15.03
CA LEU A 271 -22.51 -16.79 13.83
C LEU A 271 -23.07 -18.15 13.37
N SER A 272 -24.37 -18.23 13.06
CA SER A 272 -25.03 -19.49 12.68
C SER A 272 -24.48 -20.14 11.40
N ASP A 273 -23.87 -19.37 10.51
CA ASP A 273 -23.41 -19.82 9.18
C ASP A 273 -21.88 -19.94 9.04
N ILE A 274 -21.13 -19.83 10.15
CA ILE A 274 -19.66 -19.86 10.11
C ILE A 274 -19.13 -21.25 9.72
N LYS A 275 -18.25 -21.31 8.70
CA LYS A 275 -17.65 -22.56 8.22
C LYS A 275 -16.38 -22.92 8.98
N THR A 276 -15.62 -21.92 9.39
CA THR A 276 -14.35 -22.14 10.09
C THR A 276 -14.14 -21.06 11.14
N LEU A 277 -14.00 -21.50 12.38
CA LEU A 277 -13.68 -20.64 13.52
C LEU A 277 -12.40 -21.16 14.17
N ALA A 278 -11.33 -20.38 14.09
CA ALA A 278 -10.11 -20.62 14.82
C ALA A 278 -9.99 -19.57 15.93
N ILE A 279 -9.93 -20.03 17.18
CA ILE A 279 -9.72 -19.17 18.35
C ILE A 279 -8.54 -19.73 19.12
N THR A 280 -7.49 -18.93 19.27
CA THR A 280 -6.32 -19.26 20.10
C THR A 280 -6.12 -18.17 21.14
N GLY A 281 -5.82 -18.57 22.38
CA GLY A 281 -5.69 -17.66 23.53
C GLY A 281 -6.85 -17.74 24.54
N PHE A 282 -7.89 -18.54 24.26
CA PHE A 282 -9.00 -18.82 25.18
C PHE A 282 -9.06 -20.31 25.58
N LEU A 283 -9.37 -20.59 26.84
CA LEU A 283 -9.71 -21.95 27.31
C LEU A 283 -11.22 -22.20 27.11
N LEU A 284 -11.59 -23.05 26.16
CA LEU A 284 -12.97 -23.51 25.97
C LEU A 284 -13.27 -24.66 26.94
N ARG A 285 -14.25 -24.48 27.83
CA ARG A 285 -14.84 -25.57 28.62
C ARG A 285 -16.32 -25.65 28.27
N VAL A 286 -16.72 -26.72 27.60
CA VAL A 286 -18.12 -26.97 27.23
C VAL A 286 -18.76 -27.82 28.33
N SER A 287 -19.68 -27.24 29.09
CA SER A 287 -20.52 -27.95 30.06
C SER A 287 -21.85 -28.26 29.39
N TYR A 288 -22.17 -29.55 29.20
CA TYR A 288 -23.52 -29.99 28.87
C TYR A 288 -24.37 -29.94 30.15
N TYR A 289 -25.52 -29.26 30.11
CA TYR A 289 -26.60 -29.46 31.07
C TYR A 289 -27.65 -30.39 30.44
#